data_AF-A0A5C7JX98-F1
#
_entry.id   AF-A0A5C7JX98-F1
#
_cell.length_a   1.000
_cell.length_b   1.000
_cell.length_c   1.000
_cell.angle_alpha   90.00
_cell.angle_beta   90.00
_cell.angle_gamma   90.00
#
_symmetry.space_group_name_H-M   'P 1'
#
loop_
_entity.id
_entity.type
_entity.pdbx_description
1 polymer ?
#
loop_
_entity_poly.entity_id
_entity_poly.type
_entity_poly.pdbx_seq_one_letter_code
_entity_poly.pdbx_strand_id
1 'polypeptide(L)' 'MATLTKTKRKKYQVLSPDGFTIEFDKFTYPSKKKAVEAFNTWKKRFEQQGYYSSSNYGRIPLEDLENYCSFKEM' A
#
# COMPACT_ATOMS: atom_id res chain seq x y z
N MET A 1 4.41 -41.53 -3.09
CA MET A 1 4.92 -40.35 -3.86
C MET A 1 3.92 -39.21 -3.69
N ALA A 2 4.05 -38.39 -2.63
CA ALA A 2 3.14 -37.26 -2.41
C ALA A 2 3.67 -36.04 -3.18
N THR A 3 2.93 -35.58 -4.18
CA THR A 3 3.21 -34.34 -4.90
C THR A 3 2.88 -33.15 -4.00
N LEU A 4 3.90 -32.46 -3.49
CA LEU A 4 3.76 -31.18 -2.82
C LEU A 4 3.28 -30.13 -3.83
N THR A 5 1.98 -29.86 -3.87
CA THR A 5 1.41 -28.75 -4.63
C THR A 5 1.96 -27.45 -4.06
N LYS A 6 2.81 -26.75 -4.82
CA LYS A 6 3.40 -25.46 -4.45
C LYS A 6 2.31 -24.39 -4.41
N THR A 7 1.70 -24.17 -3.25
CA THR A 7 0.71 -23.10 -3.05
C THR A 7 1.38 -21.76 -3.33
N LYS A 8 0.94 -21.06 -4.39
CA LYS A 8 1.41 -19.71 -4.71
C LYS A 8 1.05 -18.81 -3.54
N ARG A 9 2.05 -18.29 -2.82
CA ARG A 9 1.81 -17.35 -1.71
C ARG A 9 1.25 -16.06 -2.31
N LYS A 10 0.00 -15.75 -1.97
CA LYS A 10 -0.65 -14.49 -2.31
C LYS A 10 0.24 -13.34 -1.86
N LYS A 11 0.47 -12.39 -2.75
CA LYS A 11 1.18 -11.15 -2.43
C LYS A 11 0.19 -10.00 -2.47
N TYR A 12 0.48 -8.96 -1.71
CA TYR A 12 -0.35 -7.77 -1.66
C TYR A 12 0.51 -6.56 -1.99
N GLN A 13 -0.02 -5.63 -2.76
CA GLN A 13 0.66 -4.39 -3.11
C GLN A 13 -0.20 -3.23 -2.66
N VAL A 14 0.46 -2.18 -2.16
CA VAL A 14 -0.18 -0.90 -1.84
C VAL A 14 0.43 0.17 -2.72
N LEU A 15 -0.43 0.86 -3.46
CA LEU A 15 -0.03 1.99 -4.28
C LEU A 15 -0.57 3.28 -3.67
N SER A 16 0.24 4.32 -3.73
CA SER A 16 -0.14 5.69 -3.41
C SER A 16 -1.23 6.19 -4.37
N PRO A 17 -1.83 7.36 -4.10
CA PRO A 17 -2.80 7.99 -5.00
C PRO A 17 -2.29 8.18 -6.44
N ASP A 18 -0.98 8.24 -6.60
CA ASP A 18 -0.32 8.46 -7.89
C ASP A 18 0.07 7.15 -8.59
N GLY A 19 -0.21 5.99 -7.96
CA GLY A 19 0.06 4.67 -8.54
C GLY A 19 1.46 4.11 -8.27
N PHE A 20 2.28 4.80 -7.47
CA PHE A 20 3.60 4.31 -7.06
C PHE A 20 3.51 3.47 -5.79
N THR A 21 4.44 2.54 -5.57
CA THR A 21 4.49 1.82 -4.30
C THR A 21 4.78 2.77 -3.15
N ILE A 22 4.10 2.59 -2.03
CA ILE A 22 4.28 3.45 -0.84
C ILE A 22 5.68 3.32 -0.21
N GLU A 23 6.40 2.24 -0.52
CA GLU A 23 7.78 2.00 -0.12
C GLU A 23 8.68 1.81 -1.37
N PHE A 24 9.90 2.34 -1.33
CA PHE A 24 10.87 2.22 -2.43
C PHE A 24 11.55 0.85 -2.47
N ASP A 25 11.88 0.28 -1.31
CA ASP A 25 12.57 -1.00 -1.19
C ASP A 25 11.62 -2.20 -1.22
N LYS A 26 10.32 -1.95 -1.00
CA LYS A 26 9.32 -2.99 -0.76
C LYS A 26 8.11 -2.84 -1.65
N PHE A 27 8.06 -3.68 -2.68
CA PHE A 27 6.98 -3.65 -3.67
C PHE A 27 5.76 -4.50 -3.29
N THR A 28 5.90 -5.48 -2.39
CA THR A 28 4.81 -6.39 -1.99
C THR A 28 4.89 -6.84 -0.52
N TYR A 29 3.73 -7.26 0.00
CA TYR A 29 3.51 -7.74 1.36
C TYR A 29 2.95 -9.17 1.35
N PRO A 30 3.26 -9.99 2.36
CA PRO A 30 2.81 -11.39 2.43
C PRO A 30 1.33 -11.55 2.82
N SER A 31 0.68 -10.49 3.31
CA SER A 31 -0.72 -10.53 3.73
C SER A 31 -1.36 -9.14 3.64
N LYS A 32 -2.69 -9.09 3.50
CA LYS A 32 -3.47 -7.85 3.53
C LYS A 32 -3.23 -7.07 4.83
N LYS A 33 -3.14 -7.76 5.97
CA LYS A 33 -2.83 -7.13 7.27
C LYS A 33 -1.50 -6.39 7.23
N LYS A 34 -0.45 -7.02 6.69
CA LYS A 34 0.88 -6.39 6.56
C LYS A 34 0.87 -5.20 5.61
N ALA A 35 0.09 -5.27 4.54
CA ALA A 35 -0.12 -4.15 3.61
C ALA A 35 -0.78 -2.95 4.30
N VAL A 36 -1.82 -3.17 5.11
CA VAL A 36 -2.48 -2.12 5.89
C VAL A 36 -1.57 -1.56 6.99
N GLU A 37 -0.80 -2.39 7.69
CA GLU A 37 0.20 -1.92 8.67
C GLU A 37 1.24 -1.01 8.02
N ALA A 38 1.71 -1.37 6.83
CA ALA A 38 2.66 -0.56 6.07
C ALA A 38 2.03 0.76 5.59
N PHE A 39 0.80 0.73 5.09
CA PHE A 39 0.04 1.94 4.73
C PHE A 39 -0.10 2.89 5.92
N ASN A 40 -0.50 2.39 7.10
CA ASN A 40 -0.63 3.21 8.30
C ASN A 40 0.71 3.82 8.73
N THR A 41 1.81 3.06 8.64
CA THR A 41 3.15 3.56 8.95
C THR A 41 3.59 4.64 7.97
N TRP A 42 3.30 4.45 6.68
CA TRP A 42 3.57 5.43 5.63
C TRP A 42 2.73 6.71 5.82
N LYS A 43 1.44 6.57 6.12
CA LYS A 43 0.49 7.67 6.38
C LYS A 43 0.97 8.60 7.50
N LYS A 44 1.61 8.06 8.56
CA LYS A 44 2.19 8.86 9.66
C LYS A 44 3.19 9.92 9.22
N ARG A 45 3.93 9.67 8.13
CA ARG A 45 4.90 10.64 7.58
C ARG A 45 4.26 11.94 7.13
N PHE A 46 2.95 11.91 6.89
CA PHE A 46 2.17 13.05 6.47
C PHE A 46 1.29 13.59 7.60
N GLU A 47 1.31 13.10 8.84
CA GLU A 47 0.40 13.58 9.90
C GLU A 47 0.49 15.09 10.14
N GLN A 48 1.70 15.66 10.12
CA GLN A 48 1.89 17.09 10.38
C GLN A 48 1.44 17.99 9.22
N GLN A 49 1.49 17.45 8.01
CA GLN A 49 1.38 18.26 6.82
C GLN A 49 0.13 17.85 6.02
N GLY A 50 -0.15 16.58 5.84
CA GLY A 50 -1.17 16.03 4.95
C GLY A 50 -0.52 15.51 3.67
N TYR A 51 -1.26 14.76 2.86
CA TYR A 51 -0.70 14.25 1.61
C TYR A 51 -0.84 15.31 0.52
N TYR A 52 0.19 16.16 0.38
CA TYR A 52 0.24 17.20 -0.65
C TYR A 52 0.86 16.74 -1.96
N SER A 53 1.41 15.52 -2.00
CA SER A 53 2.25 15.05 -3.10
C SER A 53 1.45 14.37 -4.21
N SER A 54 0.12 14.46 -4.23
CA SER A 54 -0.65 13.84 -5.32
C SER A 54 -0.73 14.75 -6.54
N SER A 55 -0.18 14.28 -7.65
CA SER A 55 -0.34 14.90 -8.96
C SER A 55 -1.75 14.68 -9.53
N ASN A 56 -2.40 13.57 -9.15
CA ASN A 56 -3.72 13.20 -9.67
C ASN A 56 -4.88 13.88 -8.94
N TYR A 57 -4.74 14.13 -7.63
CA TYR A 57 -5.85 14.59 -6.79
C TYR A 57 -5.54 15.87 -5.97
N GLY A 58 -4.33 16.41 -6.07
CA GLY A 58 -3.91 17.59 -5.30
C GLY A 58 -3.74 17.27 -3.81
N ARG A 59 -4.23 18.16 -2.94
CA ARG A 59 -4.13 17.98 -1.48
C ARG A 59 -5.20 17.00 -1.02
N ILE A 60 -4.78 15.89 -0.42
CA ILE A 60 -5.68 14.88 0.14
C ILE A 60 -5.63 14.95 1.67
N PRO A 61 -6.77 15.13 2.35
CA PRO A 61 -6.85 15.00 3.81
C PRO A 61 -6.34 13.63 4.27
N LEU A 62 -5.67 13.60 5.42
CA LEU A 62 -5.06 12.37 5.91
C LEU A 62 -6.13 11.28 6.20
N GLU A 63 -7.30 11.70 6.67
CA GLU A 63 -8.46 10.83 6.90
C GLU A 63 -8.91 10.11 5.62
N ASP A 64 -8.90 10.83 4.50
CA ASP A 64 -9.35 10.31 3.21
C ASP A 64 -8.27 9.54 2.44
N LEU A 65 -7.00 9.68 2.80
CA LEU A 65 -5.86 9.16 2.05
C LEU A 65 -5.98 7.66 1.70
N GLU A 66 -6.59 6.85 2.57
CA GLU A 66 -6.78 5.42 2.31
C GLU A 66 -7.67 5.16 1.09
N ASN A 67 -8.70 5.99 0.88
CA ASN A 67 -9.66 5.87 -0.22
C ASN A 67 -9.03 6.17 -1.58
N TYR A 68 -7.94 6.91 -1.59
CA TYR A 68 -7.20 7.25 -2.81
C TYR A 68 -6.06 6.26 -3.10
N CYS A 69 -5.67 5.44 -2.12
CA CYS A 69 -4.68 4.39 -2.31
C CYS A 69 -5.30 3.13 -2.93
N SER A 70 -4.48 2.34 -3.61
CA SER A 70 -4.91 1.06 -4.18
C SER A 70 -4.28 -0.13 -3.48
N PHE A 71 -5.11 -1.06 -2.97
CA PHE A 71 -4.68 -2.34 -2.39
C PHE A 71 -4.96 -3.48 -3.36
N LYS A 72 -3.91 -4.08 -3.94
CA LYS A 72 -4.01 -5.14 -4.94
C LYS A 72 -3.53 -6.49 -4.39
N GLU A 73 -4.20 -7.58 -4.75
CA GLU A 73 -3.72 -8.95 -4.56
C GLU A 73 -3.00 -9.42 -5.85
N MET A 74 -1.86 -10.11 -5.69
CA MET A 74 -0.99 -10.60 -6.77
C MET A 74 -0.70 -12.10 -6.63
#